data_AF-A0A7W1FYB6-F1
#
_entry.id   AF-A0A7W1FYB6-F1
#
_cell.length_a   1.000
_cell.length_b   1.000
_cell.length_c   1.000
_cell.angle_alpha   90.00
_cell.angle_beta   90.00
_cell.angle_gamma   90.00
#
_symmetry.space_group_name_H-M   'P 1'
#
loop_
_entity.id
_entity.type
_entity.pdbx_description
1 polymer ?
#
loop_
_entity_poly.entity_id
_entity_poly.type
_entity_poly.pdbx_seq_one_letter_code
_entity_poly.pdbx_strand_id
1 'polypeptide(L)'
;MKKTPLLFFISALFPFISSAQAYFQQEVNYTISVKLDDVKNELTADERIEYINNSPSQLTFIYMHLWPNAYKDNTTALAKEFLKRGERKFYYSTAGERGYIDQIDFKINGQATKWELLKDSIDICKLYLNEPLKSGEKITITTPFHVKIPSGEFSRLGHIGQSYQITQWYPKPAVYDNNGWNYMPYLNQGEFYSEFGSFDVSITLPKNYVLGATGDMIDGEKELEWLNQKVKETEAITSYNPKDLAFPASDTETKTLRFKQSKVHDFAWFCDKRFHVLKGELETPHTKHKVTTWTMFTNAEGELWKNSIQYMNDALYYYSQWNGDYPYNNCTA
;
A
#
# COMPACT_ATOMS: atom_id res chain seq x y z
N MET A 1 -23.14 -75.92 39.17
CA MET A 1 -23.33 -74.72 38.32
C MET A 1 -22.20 -73.74 38.61
N LYS A 2 -21.19 -73.65 37.74
CA LYS A 2 -20.07 -72.70 37.86
C LYS A 2 -20.45 -71.39 37.15
N LYS A 3 -20.34 -70.24 37.84
CA LYS A 3 -20.59 -68.91 37.27
C LYS A 3 -19.26 -68.34 36.76
N THR A 4 -19.21 -68.00 35.48
CA THR A 4 -18.10 -67.27 34.84
C THR A 4 -18.41 -65.77 34.89
N PRO A 5 -17.49 -64.88 35.30
CA PRO A 5 -17.76 -63.45 35.26
C PRO A 5 -17.43 -62.91 33.86
N LEU A 6 -18.34 -62.10 33.33
CA LEU A 6 -18.21 -61.40 32.06
C LEU A 6 -17.41 -60.11 32.31
N LEU A 7 -16.19 -60.00 31.78
CA LEU A 7 -15.44 -58.74 31.79
C LEU A 7 -15.96 -57.82 30.69
N PHE A 8 -16.51 -56.66 31.07
CA PHE A 8 -16.81 -55.57 30.16
C PHE A 8 -15.52 -54.77 29.88
N PHE A 9 -15.04 -54.82 28.63
CA PHE A 9 -13.98 -53.94 28.13
C PHE A 9 -14.62 -52.59 27.77
N ILE A 10 -14.39 -51.56 28.58
CA ILE A 10 -14.76 -50.18 28.26
C ILE A 10 -13.67 -49.63 27.32
N SER A 11 -13.97 -49.54 26.03
CA SER A 11 -13.14 -48.83 25.06
C SER A 11 -13.25 -47.32 25.34
N ALA A 12 -12.22 -46.74 25.95
CA ALA A 12 -12.10 -45.29 26.11
C ALA A 12 -11.86 -44.66 24.73
N LEU A 13 -12.92 -44.11 24.13
CA LEU A 13 -12.82 -43.18 23.01
C LEU A 13 -12.18 -41.90 23.53
N PHE A 14 -10.89 -41.71 23.29
CA PHE A 14 -10.26 -40.41 23.46
C PHE A 14 -10.81 -39.48 22.37
N PRO A 15 -11.52 -38.39 22.70
CA PRO A 15 -11.84 -37.39 21.72
C PRO A 15 -10.52 -36.76 21.25
N PHE A 16 -10.19 -36.92 19.97
CA PHE A 16 -9.21 -36.07 19.31
C PHE A 16 -9.77 -34.64 19.35
N ILE A 17 -9.37 -33.88 20.36
CA ILE A 17 -9.53 -32.43 20.34
C ILE A 17 -8.52 -31.94 19.31
N SER A 18 -8.97 -31.78 18.06
CA SER A 18 -8.25 -30.98 17.08
C SER A 18 -8.13 -29.57 17.66
N SER A 19 -6.97 -29.22 18.21
CA SER A 19 -6.70 -27.84 18.61
C SER A 19 -6.65 -27.02 17.32
N ALA A 20 -7.77 -26.37 16.98
CA ALA A 20 -7.72 -25.26 16.05
C ALA A 20 -6.68 -24.28 16.61
N GLN A 21 -5.58 -24.09 15.89
CA GLN A 21 -4.55 -23.15 16.29
C GLN A 21 -5.21 -21.77 16.41
N ALA A 22 -5.05 -21.13 17.57
CA ALA A 22 -5.67 -19.83 17.80
C ALA A 22 -5.22 -18.85 16.71
N TYR A 23 -6.17 -18.16 16.09
CA TYR A 23 -5.88 -17.16 15.09
C TYR A 23 -5.04 -16.03 15.72
N PHE A 24 -4.01 -15.59 15.00
CA PHE A 24 -3.23 -14.41 15.33
C PHE A 24 -2.95 -13.62 14.04
N GLN A 25 -2.66 -12.34 14.19
CA GLN A 25 -2.23 -11.45 13.12
C GLN A 25 -1.22 -10.47 13.68
N GLN A 26 -0.15 -10.20 12.95
CA GLN A 26 0.85 -9.24 13.40
C GLN A 26 0.27 -7.83 13.30
N GLU A 27 0.78 -6.92 14.12
CA GLU A 27 0.46 -5.49 13.99
C GLU A 27 1.70 -4.74 13.54
N VAL A 28 1.56 -3.97 12.48
CA VAL A 28 2.67 -3.26 11.84
C VAL A 28 2.31 -1.79 11.64
N ASN A 29 2.88 -0.92 12.46
CA ASN A 29 2.57 0.51 12.47
C ASN A 29 3.71 1.31 11.82
N TYR A 30 3.39 2.14 10.83
CA TYR A 30 4.33 2.88 10.01
C TYR A 30 4.31 4.36 10.33
N THR A 31 5.50 4.96 10.36
CA THR A 31 5.70 6.41 10.21
C THR A 31 6.66 6.62 9.05
N ILE A 32 6.21 7.32 8.01
CA ILE A 32 7.00 7.52 6.79
C ILE A 32 7.04 9.00 6.45
N SER A 33 8.24 9.53 6.21
CA SER A 33 8.44 10.86 5.63
C SER A 33 9.04 10.68 4.25
N VAL A 34 8.35 11.13 3.20
CA VAL A 34 8.78 10.97 1.80
C VAL A 34 8.79 12.30 1.08
N LYS A 35 9.76 12.49 0.19
CA LYS A 35 9.86 13.62 -0.72
C LYS A 35 9.89 13.14 -2.17
N LEU A 36 9.07 13.76 -3.01
CA LEU A 36 9.08 13.61 -4.46
C LEU A 36 10.05 14.61 -5.12
N ASP A 37 10.98 14.11 -5.93
CA ASP A 37 11.70 14.88 -6.95
C ASP A 37 11.05 14.59 -8.30
N ASP A 38 10.18 15.50 -8.73
CA ASP A 38 9.37 15.34 -9.95
C ASP A 38 10.11 15.73 -11.24
N VAL A 39 11.36 16.20 -11.12
CA VAL A 39 12.27 16.40 -12.25
C VAL A 39 12.99 15.09 -12.55
N LYS A 40 13.39 14.35 -11.51
CA LYS A 40 14.08 13.07 -11.64
C LYS A 40 13.17 11.85 -11.65
N ASN A 41 11.92 12.00 -11.20
CA ASN A 41 10.98 10.90 -10.94
C ASN A 41 11.53 9.96 -9.87
N GLU A 42 11.93 10.54 -8.73
CA GLU A 42 12.54 9.83 -7.62
C GLU A 42 11.84 10.16 -6.30
N LEU A 43 11.82 9.19 -5.38
CA LEU A 43 11.41 9.38 -4.00
C LEU A 43 12.63 9.24 -3.09
N THR A 44 12.74 10.11 -2.10
CA THR A 44 13.66 9.93 -0.96
C THR A 44 12.83 9.89 0.30
N ALA A 45 13.04 8.88 1.15
CA ALA A 45 12.21 8.66 2.31
C ALA A 45 12.99 8.11 3.52
N ASP A 46 12.42 8.37 4.69
CA ASP A 46 12.75 7.73 5.95
C ASP A 46 11.52 6.99 6.46
N GLU A 47 11.69 5.74 6.85
CA GLU A 47 10.64 4.90 7.41
C GLU A 47 11.00 4.41 8.81
N ARG A 48 9.96 4.38 9.66
CA ARG A 48 9.94 3.73 10.96
C ARG A 48 8.75 2.77 11.00
N ILE A 49 9.02 1.52 11.35
CA ILE A 49 8.03 0.46 11.55
C ILE A 49 8.08 0.04 13.02
N GLU A 50 6.97 0.15 13.74
CA GLU A 50 6.76 -0.59 14.98
C GLU A 50 6.12 -1.93 14.63
N TYR A 51 6.85 -3.02 14.86
CA TYR A 51 6.40 -4.38 14.59
C TYR A 51 6.09 -5.07 15.92
N ILE A 52 4.87 -5.57 16.08
CA ILE A 52 4.40 -6.27 17.29
C ILE A 52 4.20 -7.75 16.94
N ASN A 53 4.91 -8.64 17.65
CA ASN A 53 4.79 -10.07 17.41
C ASN A 53 3.62 -10.68 18.20
N ASN A 54 2.47 -10.82 17.57
CA ASN A 54 1.29 -11.48 18.14
C ASN A 54 1.28 -13.01 17.95
N SER A 55 2.27 -13.57 17.24
CA SER A 55 2.35 -15.01 17.08
C SER A 55 2.72 -15.71 18.38
N PRO A 56 2.35 -17.00 18.56
CA PRO A 56 2.79 -17.78 19.72
C PRO A 56 4.27 -18.19 19.64
N SER A 57 4.93 -17.94 18.50
CA SER A 57 6.33 -18.28 18.26
C SER A 57 7.24 -17.08 18.43
N GLN A 58 8.49 -17.31 18.84
CA GLN A 58 9.50 -16.27 18.72
C GLN A 58 9.95 -16.12 17.26
N LEU A 59 10.19 -14.89 16.83
CA LEU A 59 10.75 -14.59 15.51
C LEU A 59 12.25 -14.29 15.65
N THR A 60 13.06 -14.75 14.70
CA THR A 60 14.51 -14.47 14.65
C THR A 60 14.92 -13.71 13.39
N PHE A 61 13.99 -13.55 12.46
CA PHE A 61 14.11 -12.75 11.25
C PHE A 61 12.72 -12.32 10.80
N ILE A 62 12.66 -11.31 9.94
CA ILE A 62 11.45 -10.86 9.25
C ILE A 62 11.76 -10.82 7.75
N TYR A 63 10.87 -11.36 6.91
CA TYR A 63 10.98 -11.10 5.47
C TYR A 63 10.35 -9.76 5.14
N MET A 64 11.04 -8.95 4.34
CA MET A 64 10.54 -7.67 3.85
C MET A 64 10.41 -7.73 2.33
N HIS A 65 9.29 -7.26 1.80
CA HIS A 65 9.12 -6.94 0.39
C HIS A 65 9.80 -5.61 0.08
N LEU A 66 10.53 -5.60 -1.03
CA LEU A 66 11.19 -4.47 -1.66
C LEU A 66 10.70 -4.35 -3.11
N TRP A 67 9.37 -4.33 -3.29
CA TRP A 67 8.70 -4.47 -4.57
C TRP A 67 9.10 -3.50 -5.69
N PRO A 68 9.63 -2.28 -5.44
CA PRO A 68 10.20 -1.48 -6.53
C PRO A 68 11.34 -2.18 -7.28
N ASN A 69 12.08 -3.09 -6.64
CA ASN A 69 13.11 -3.90 -7.31
C ASN A 69 12.56 -4.86 -8.37
N ALA A 70 11.26 -5.13 -8.40
CA ALA A 70 10.65 -5.93 -9.46
C ALA A 70 10.78 -5.27 -10.85
N TYR A 71 10.96 -3.95 -10.89
CA TYR A 71 11.13 -3.16 -12.10
C TYR A 71 12.60 -3.02 -12.54
N LYS A 72 13.54 -3.61 -11.78
CA LYS A 72 14.98 -3.34 -11.92
C LYS A 72 15.58 -3.89 -13.21
N ASP A 73 15.28 -5.15 -13.53
CA ASP A 73 15.87 -5.85 -14.66
C ASP A 73 15.01 -7.00 -15.19
N ASN A 74 15.45 -7.63 -16.27
CA ASN A 74 14.70 -8.69 -16.96
C ASN A 74 14.74 -10.06 -16.25
N THR A 75 15.40 -10.19 -15.10
CA THR A 75 15.49 -11.43 -14.32
C THR A 75 14.40 -11.56 -13.26
N THR A 76 13.67 -10.48 -12.97
CA THR A 76 12.62 -10.43 -11.95
C THR A 76 11.40 -11.26 -12.34
N ALA A 77 10.57 -11.62 -11.35
CA ALA A 77 9.34 -12.36 -11.58
C ALA A 77 8.37 -11.59 -12.49
N LEU A 78 8.20 -10.29 -12.23
CA LEU A 78 7.42 -9.37 -13.06
C LEU A 78 7.85 -9.40 -14.54
N ALA A 79 9.17 -9.30 -14.79
CA ALA A 79 9.71 -9.34 -16.15
C ALA A 79 9.41 -10.65 -16.87
N LYS A 80 9.59 -11.77 -16.15
CA LYS A 80 9.32 -13.12 -16.66
C LYS A 80 7.84 -13.33 -16.94
N GLU A 81 6.95 -12.78 -16.10
CA GLU A 81 5.50 -12.81 -16.30
C GLU A 81 5.11 -12.09 -17.60
N PHE A 82 5.58 -10.86 -17.79
CA PHE A 82 5.31 -10.10 -19.02
C PHE A 82 5.77 -10.86 -20.26
N LEU A 83 7.00 -11.38 -20.26
CA LEU A 83 7.52 -12.17 -21.37
C LEU A 83 6.67 -13.42 -21.66
N LYS A 84 6.25 -14.15 -20.60
CA LYS A 84 5.39 -15.34 -20.75
C LYS A 84 4.04 -14.99 -21.37
N ARG A 85 3.53 -13.78 -21.13
CA ARG A 85 2.27 -13.26 -21.71
C ARG A 85 2.46 -12.62 -23.09
N GLY A 86 3.68 -12.57 -23.62
CA GLY A 86 3.99 -11.94 -24.91
C GLY A 86 4.12 -10.41 -24.85
N GLU A 87 4.09 -9.82 -23.66
CA GLU A 87 4.25 -8.39 -23.42
C GLU A 87 5.73 -8.03 -23.38
N ARG A 88 6.25 -7.44 -24.47
CA ARG A 88 7.71 -7.22 -24.63
C ARG A 88 8.16 -5.81 -24.26
N LYS A 89 7.25 -4.92 -23.86
CA LYS A 89 7.56 -3.51 -23.57
C LYS A 89 8.59 -3.39 -22.45
N PHE A 90 8.37 -4.08 -21.33
CA PHE A 90 9.33 -4.13 -20.24
C PHE A 90 10.65 -4.77 -20.68
N TYR A 91 10.64 -5.82 -21.50
CA TYR A 91 11.88 -6.48 -21.92
C TYR A 91 12.83 -5.55 -22.68
N TYR A 92 12.28 -4.73 -23.58
CA TYR A 92 13.03 -3.78 -24.42
C TYR A 92 13.18 -2.38 -23.82
N SER A 93 12.69 -2.13 -22.61
CA SER A 93 12.76 -0.79 -22.04
C SER A 93 14.17 -0.39 -21.63
N THR A 94 14.43 0.90 -21.75
CA THR A 94 15.70 1.53 -21.42
C THR A 94 15.93 1.60 -19.92
N ALA A 95 17.17 1.85 -19.49
CA ALA A 95 17.49 2.07 -18.08
C ALA A 95 16.72 3.24 -17.47
N GLY A 96 16.36 4.26 -18.28
CA GLY A 96 15.58 5.42 -17.86
C GLY A 96 14.18 5.05 -17.37
N GLU A 97 13.54 4.08 -18.03
CA GLU A 97 12.17 3.64 -17.74
C GLU A 97 12.10 2.64 -16.57
N ARG A 98 13.22 2.02 -16.18
CA ARG A 98 13.28 1.07 -15.05
C ARG A 98 13.15 1.78 -13.71
N GLY A 99 12.66 1.04 -12.73
CA GLY A 99 12.58 1.46 -11.33
C GLY A 99 13.31 0.48 -10.42
N TYR A 100 13.60 0.92 -9.20
CA TYR A 100 14.22 0.11 -8.15
C TYR A 100 14.12 0.83 -6.81
N ILE A 101 14.42 0.12 -5.73
CA ILE A 101 14.63 0.68 -4.39
C ILE A 101 16.06 0.40 -3.94
N ASP A 102 16.73 1.41 -3.41
CA ASP A 102 18.08 1.32 -2.85
C ASP A 102 18.25 2.24 -1.65
N GLN A 103 19.51 2.46 -1.22
CA GLN A 103 19.86 3.23 -0.01
C GLN A 103 19.24 2.69 1.29
N ILE A 104 18.95 1.38 1.32
CA ILE A 104 18.41 0.68 2.49
C ILE A 104 19.51 0.49 3.54
N ASP A 105 19.26 0.95 4.76
CA ASP A 105 20.11 0.81 5.94
C ASP A 105 19.25 0.46 7.17
N PHE A 106 18.83 -0.81 7.25
CA PHE A 106 17.98 -1.28 8.33
C PHE A 106 18.67 -1.20 9.70
N LYS A 107 17.94 -0.64 10.66
CA LYS A 107 18.28 -0.66 12.09
C LYS A 107 17.11 -1.20 12.90
N ILE A 108 17.42 -1.98 13.93
CA ILE A 108 16.45 -2.46 14.91
C ILE A 108 16.76 -1.79 16.25
N ASN A 109 15.78 -1.06 16.79
CA ASN A 109 15.92 -0.28 18.02
C ASN A 109 17.15 0.65 18.01
N GLY A 110 17.43 1.23 16.84
CA GLY A 110 18.58 2.13 16.62
C GLY A 110 19.92 1.44 16.36
N GLN A 111 20.00 0.12 16.44
CA GLN A 111 21.21 -0.64 16.16
C GLN A 111 21.20 -1.23 14.75
N ALA A 112 22.31 -1.13 14.03
CA ALA A 112 22.46 -1.76 12.72
C ALA A 112 22.16 -3.26 12.81
N THR A 113 21.60 -3.81 11.74
CA THR A 113 21.30 -5.23 11.68
C THR A 113 21.66 -5.84 10.33
N LYS A 114 21.87 -7.16 10.32
CA LYS A 114 22.17 -7.89 9.09
C LYS A 114 20.89 -8.08 8.30
N TRP A 115 20.99 -7.91 6.99
CA TRP A 115 19.95 -8.33 6.05
C TRP A 115 20.57 -8.75 4.73
N GLU A 116 19.84 -9.53 3.94
CA GLU A 116 20.26 -9.94 2.60
C GLU A 116 19.08 -10.10 1.66
N LEU A 117 19.27 -9.76 0.38
CA LEU A 117 18.29 -10.06 -0.66
C LEU A 117 18.19 -11.58 -0.86
N LEU A 118 17.00 -12.07 -1.18
CA LEU A 118 16.85 -13.45 -1.60
C LEU A 118 17.50 -13.65 -2.97
N LYS A 119 18.24 -14.75 -3.11
CA LYS A 119 19.02 -15.06 -4.32
C LYS A 119 18.16 -15.08 -5.59
N ASP A 120 16.93 -15.60 -5.48
CA ASP A 120 16.02 -15.77 -6.61
C ASP A 120 14.94 -14.66 -6.69
N SER A 121 14.95 -13.71 -5.74
CA SER A 121 13.95 -12.64 -5.64
C SER A 121 14.54 -11.38 -5.02
N ILE A 122 15.07 -10.49 -5.86
CA ILE A 122 15.73 -9.24 -5.44
C ILE A 122 14.76 -8.18 -4.88
N ASP A 123 13.47 -8.42 -5.00
CA ASP A 123 12.36 -7.66 -4.43
C ASP A 123 11.89 -8.23 -3.08
N ILE A 124 12.69 -9.10 -2.47
CA ILE A 124 12.47 -9.66 -1.14
C ILE A 124 13.81 -9.69 -0.40
N CYS A 125 13.82 -9.26 0.86
CA CYS A 125 14.97 -9.43 1.73
C CYS A 125 14.64 -10.14 3.03
N LYS A 126 15.64 -10.79 3.61
CA LYS A 126 15.59 -11.37 4.94
C LYS A 126 16.30 -10.44 5.91
N LEU A 127 15.55 -9.82 6.81
CA LEU A 127 16.05 -8.98 7.89
C LEU A 127 16.26 -9.83 9.14
N TYR A 128 17.50 -10.01 9.58
CA TYR A 128 17.79 -10.77 10.79
C TYR A 128 17.49 -9.91 12.02
N LEU A 129 16.90 -10.47 13.07
CA LEU A 129 16.68 -9.73 14.31
C LEU A 129 17.94 -9.80 15.18
N ASN A 130 18.32 -8.68 15.78
CA ASN A 130 19.48 -8.63 16.69
C ASN A 130 19.26 -9.51 17.93
N GLU A 131 18.02 -9.59 18.38
CA GLU A 131 17.57 -10.48 19.46
C GLU A 131 16.26 -11.16 19.02
N PRO A 132 15.99 -12.41 19.43
CA PRO A 132 14.72 -13.06 19.16
C PRO A 132 13.54 -12.26 19.72
N LEU A 133 12.54 -12.01 18.89
CA LEU A 133 11.31 -11.29 19.24
C LEU A 133 10.26 -12.26 19.74
N LYS A 134 9.96 -12.26 21.04
CA LYS A 134 8.99 -13.19 21.65
C LYS A 134 7.55 -12.76 21.39
N SER A 135 6.61 -13.65 21.69
CA SER A 135 5.18 -13.34 21.64
C SER A 135 4.84 -12.16 22.56
N GLY A 136 4.07 -11.19 22.05
CA GLY A 136 3.67 -9.95 22.70
C GLY A 136 4.74 -8.86 22.74
N GLU A 137 5.99 -9.15 22.35
CA GLU A 137 7.04 -8.15 22.29
C GLU A 137 6.96 -7.31 21.01
N LYS A 138 7.58 -6.13 21.05
CA LYS A 138 7.66 -5.22 19.91
C LYS A 138 9.06 -4.70 19.68
N ILE A 139 9.36 -4.38 18.43
CA ILE A 139 10.61 -3.73 18.00
C ILE A 139 10.30 -2.54 17.12
N THR A 140 11.23 -1.61 17.07
CA THR A 140 11.26 -0.56 16.06
C THR A 140 12.27 -0.94 14.98
N ILE A 141 11.82 -1.04 13.73
CA ILE A 141 12.67 -1.14 12.54
C ILE A 141 12.71 0.25 11.90
N THR A 142 13.87 0.72 11.48
CA THR A 142 14.00 1.97 10.72
C THR A 142 14.90 1.77 9.51
N THR A 143 14.60 2.43 8.40
CA THR A 143 15.51 2.50 7.25
C THR A 143 15.27 3.79 6.46
N PRO A 144 16.32 4.48 6.01
CA PRO A 144 16.18 5.36 4.85
C PRO A 144 15.97 4.49 3.60
N PHE A 145 15.41 5.08 2.55
CA PHE A 145 15.36 4.46 1.23
C PHE A 145 15.19 5.50 0.13
N HIS A 146 15.64 5.13 -1.06
CA HIS A 146 15.41 5.87 -2.28
C HIS A 146 14.70 4.97 -3.29
N VAL A 147 13.73 5.53 -4.01
CA VAL A 147 13.00 4.85 -5.08
C VAL A 147 13.19 5.61 -6.37
N LYS A 148 13.74 4.94 -7.38
CA LYS A 148 13.58 5.38 -8.76
C LYS A 148 12.22 4.91 -9.27
N ILE A 149 11.34 5.83 -9.62
CA ILE A 149 9.97 5.51 -10.06
C ILE A 149 10.05 4.98 -11.50
N PRO A 150 9.53 3.78 -11.80
CA PRO A 150 9.52 3.23 -13.15
C PRO A 150 8.50 3.94 -14.06
N SER A 151 8.58 3.69 -15.37
CA SER A 151 7.50 4.06 -16.29
C SER A 151 6.17 3.44 -15.84
N GLY A 152 5.13 4.28 -15.76
CA GLY A 152 3.76 3.87 -15.46
C GLY A 152 3.11 3.01 -16.54
N GLU A 153 3.80 2.78 -17.66
CA GLU A 153 3.33 1.91 -18.74
C GLU A 153 3.58 0.42 -18.47
N PHE A 154 4.30 0.07 -17.39
CA PHE A 154 4.58 -1.31 -17.04
C PHE A 154 3.52 -1.91 -16.12
N SER A 155 3.30 -1.29 -14.95
CA SER A 155 2.40 -1.83 -13.93
C SER A 155 1.97 -0.73 -12.94
N ARG A 156 1.55 -1.11 -11.73
CA ARG A 156 0.76 -0.25 -10.81
C ARG A 156 1.57 0.80 -10.04
N LEU A 157 2.90 0.65 -9.97
CA LEU A 157 3.81 1.69 -9.50
C LEU A 157 4.41 2.35 -10.74
N GLY A 158 4.33 3.67 -10.85
CA GLY A 158 5.06 4.37 -11.90
C GLY A 158 4.67 5.82 -12.11
N HIS A 159 5.22 6.39 -13.18
CA HIS A 159 4.92 7.74 -13.62
C HIS A 159 4.66 7.82 -15.13
N ILE A 160 3.76 8.72 -15.53
CA ILE A 160 3.55 9.12 -16.92
C ILE A 160 3.84 10.62 -17.00
N GLY A 161 5.00 11.00 -17.54
CA GLY A 161 5.48 12.38 -17.40
C GLY A 161 5.61 12.75 -15.92
N GLN A 162 4.87 13.77 -15.50
CA GLN A 162 4.80 14.24 -14.10
C GLN A 162 3.46 13.90 -13.43
N SER A 163 2.84 12.79 -13.86
CA SER A 163 1.72 12.14 -13.17
C SER A 163 2.25 10.92 -12.46
N TYR A 164 1.94 10.76 -11.17
CA TYR A 164 2.55 9.73 -10.32
C TYR A 164 1.48 8.83 -9.71
N GLN A 165 1.66 7.51 -9.85
CA GLN A 165 0.86 6.47 -9.23
C GLN A 165 1.76 5.66 -8.30
N ILE A 166 1.70 5.95 -7.01
CA ILE A 166 2.69 5.49 -6.03
C ILE A 166 2.06 4.42 -5.14
N THR A 167 2.25 3.17 -5.54
CA THR A 167 1.80 1.96 -4.85
C THR A 167 3.01 1.05 -4.58
N GLN A 168 2.96 0.20 -3.55
CA GLN A 168 4.03 -0.78 -3.28
C GLN A 168 5.45 -0.18 -3.28
N TRP A 169 5.60 1.02 -2.70
CA TRP A 169 6.74 1.90 -2.91
C TRP A 169 7.73 1.96 -1.73
N TYR A 170 7.42 1.27 -0.63
CA TYR A 170 8.19 1.28 0.62
C TYR A 170 8.53 -0.15 1.08
N PRO A 171 9.57 -0.35 1.92
CA PRO A 171 9.85 -1.64 2.52
C PRO A 171 8.68 -2.14 3.40
N LYS A 172 8.16 -3.33 3.11
CA LYS A 172 6.95 -3.84 3.77
C LYS A 172 7.19 -5.23 4.34
N PRO A 173 6.92 -5.52 5.64
CA PRO A 173 7.00 -6.88 6.16
C PRO A 173 6.04 -7.83 5.44
N ALA A 174 6.53 -9.01 5.09
CA ALA A 174 5.68 -10.11 4.64
C ALA A 174 4.82 -10.62 5.80
N VAL A 175 3.63 -11.12 5.50
CA VAL A 175 2.73 -11.66 6.52
C VAL A 175 3.34 -12.89 7.18
N TYR A 176 3.26 -12.96 8.51
CA TYR A 176 3.55 -14.18 9.26
C TYR A 176 2.27 -14.72 9.90
N ASP A 177 1.80 -15.87 9.43
CA ASP A 177 0.57 -16.50 9.90
C ASP A 177 0.83 -17.94 10.41
N ASN A 178 -0.25 -18.71 10.59
CA ASN A 178 -0.17 -20.11 11.02
C ASN A 178 0.58 -21.02 10.03
N ASN A 179 0.74 -20.62 8.76
CA ASN A 179 1.50 -21.34 7.74
C ASN A 179 2.96 -20.84 7.64
N GLY A 180 3.34 -19.86 8.45
CA GLY A 180 4.67 -19.27 8.47
C GLY A 180 4.75 -17.98 7.64
N TRP A 181 5.89 -17.77 6.99
CA TRP A 181 6.15 -16.53 6.24
C TRP A 181 5.55 -16.57 4.83
N ASN A 182 4.78 -15.54 4.50
CA ASN A 182 4.12 -15.36 3.20
C ASN A 182 4.81 -14.25 2.39
N TYR A 183 6.10 -14.42 2.10
CA TYR A 183 6.81 -13.53 1.18
C TYR A 183 6.55 -13.94 -0.27
N MET A 184 6.45 -12.96 -1.17
CA MET A 184 6.16 -13.20 -2.58
C MET A 184 6.81 -12.12 -3.44
N PRO A 185 7.32 -12.47 -4.64
CA PRO A 185 7.77 -11.47 -5.58
C PRO A 185 6.57 -10.66 -6.08
N TYR A 186 6.83 -9.44 -6.54
CA TYR A 186 5.82 -8.65 -7.22
C TYR A 186 5.50 -9.24 -8.59
N LEU A 187 4.21 -9.32 -8.90
CA LEU A 187 3.65 -9.70 -10.18
C LEU A 187 2.63 -8.65 -10.62
N ASN A 188 2.43 -8.54 -11.92
CA ASN A 188 1.43 -7.62 -12.47
C ASN A 188 0.01 -8.10 -12.15
N GLN A 189 -0.23 -9.40 -12.23
CA GLN A 189 -1.51 -10.02 -11.84
C GLN A 189 -1.47 -10.54 -10.39
N GLY A 190 -2.55 -10.30 -9.65
CA GLY A 190 -2.73 -10.79 -8.28
C GLY A 190 -2.94 -9.66 -7.27
N GLU A 191 -3.47 -10.04 -6.11
CA GLU A 191 -3.60 -9.15 -4.96
C GLU A 191 -2.49 -9.42 -3.95
N PHE A 192 -2.20 -8.40 -3.14
CA PHE A 192 -1.11 -8.42 -2.17
C PHE A 192 -1.62 -8.91 -0.82
N TYR A 193 -0.81 -9.73 -0.14
CA TYR A 193 -1.08 -10.16 1.23
C TYR A 193 -0.15 -9.41 2.19
N SER A 194 -0.72 -8.59 3.05
CA SER A 194 0.02 -7.66 3.91
C SER A 194 -0.61 -7.59 5.31
N GLU A 195 0.22 -7.33 6.31
CA GLU A 195 -0.24 -7.16 7.69
C GLU A 195 -1.09 -5.88 7.82
N PHE A 196 -2.06 -5.91 8.72
CA PHE A 196 -2.82 -4.71 9.07
C PHE A 196 -2.07 -3.88 10.11
N GLY A 197 -2.21 -2.57 10.02
CA GLY A 197 -1.77 -1.68 11.08
C GLY A 197 -2.15 -0.24 10.81
N SER A 198 -1.34 0.68 11.33
CA SER A 198 -1.57 2.11 11.21
C SER A 198 -0.48 2.79 10.40
N PHE A 199 -0.84 3.86 9.70
CA PHE A 199 0.06 4.67 8.89
C PHE A 199 0.00 6.12 9.36
N ASP A 200 1.17 6.73 9.47
CA ASP A 200 1.38 8.16 9.69
C ASP A 200 2.40 8.65 8.66
N VAL A 201 1.91 9.21 7.55
CA VAL A 201 2.73 9.45 6.36
C VAL A 201 2.75 10.93 6.01
N SER A 202 3.94 11.51 5.93
CA SER A 202 4.17 12.89 5.49
C SER A 202 4.77 12.90 4.09
N ILE A 203 4.09 13.53 3.13
CA ILE A 203 4.48 13.59 1.73
C ILE A 203 4.85 15.02 1.36
N THR A 204 6.09 15.23 0.91
CA THR A 204 6.60 16.53 0.46
C THR A 204 6.73 16.56 -1.06
N LEU A 205 6.13 17.56 -1.70
CA LEU A 205 6.07 17.71 -3.16
C LEU A 205 5.87 19.19 -3.55
N PRO A 206 6.09 19.60 -4.82
CA PRO A 206 5.80 20.97 -5.26
C PRO A 206 4.36 21.39 -4.95
N LYS A 207 4.17 22.63 -4.49
CA LYS A 207 2.89 23.04 -3.86
C LYS A 207 1.68 23.00 -4.80
N ASN A 208 1.90 23.04 -6.12
CA ASN A 208 0.85 23.02 -7.13
C ASN A 208 0.35 21.62 -7.53
N TYR A 209 0.90 20.54 -6.96
CA TYR A 209 0.32 19.21 -7.14
C TYR A 209 -0.99 19.06 -6.36
N VAL A 210 -1.98 18.45 -7.00
CA VAL A 210 -3.13 17.86 -6.30
C VAL A 210 -2.73 16.46 -5.87
N LEU A 211 -2.90 16.13 -4.60
CA LEU A 211 -2.49 14.87 -3.99
C LEU A 211 -3.71 14.12 -3.45
N GLY A 212 -3.93 12.90 -3.93
CA GLY A 212 -4.81 11.91 -3.31
C GLY A 212 -3.98 10.87 -2.58
N ALA A 213 -4.36 10.50 -1.36
CA ALA A 213 -3.63 9.51 -0.57
C ALA A 213 -4.58 8.68 0.30
N THR A 214 -4.05 7.56 0.80
CA THR A 214 -4.73 6.73 1.81
C THR A 214 -4.85 7.50 3.12
N GLY A 215 -6.03 7.44 3.74
CA GLY A 215 -6.26 7.96 5.09
C GLY A 215 -6.77 9.39 5.15
N ASP A 216 -6.84 9.89 6.38
CA ASP A 216 -7.32 11.21 6.71
C ASP A 216 -6.17 12.22 6.71
N MET A 217 -6.36 13.32 5.98
CA MET A 217 -5.41 14.43 6.01
C MET A 217 -5.46 15.12 7.38
N ILE A 218 -4.29 15.31 8.00
CA ILE A 218 -4.13 15.89 9.33
C ILE A 218 -3.60 17.31 9.23
N ASP A 219 -4.19 18.23 9.98
CA ASP A 219 -3.82 19.66 10.02
C ASP A 219 -3.74 20.30 8.61
N GLY A 220 -4.67 19.89 7.73
CA GLY A 220 -4.68 20.17 6.29
C GLY A 220 -5.69 21.22 5.85
N GLU A 221 -6.18 22.10 6.74
CA GLU A 221 -7.31 22.99 6.48
C GLU A 221 -7.09 23.88 5.24
N LYS A 222 -5.87 24.40 5.07
CA LYS A 222 -5.51 25.22 3.90
C LYS A 222 -5.52 24.43 2.60
N GLU A 223 -5.08 23.17 2.64
CA GLU A 223 -5.10 22.29 1.48
C GLU A 223 -6.55 21.91 1.12
N LEU A 224 -7.38 21.61 2.13
CA LEU A 224 -8.80 21.32 1.94
C LEU A 224 -9.56 22.52 1.37
N GLU A 225 -9.25 23.74 1.81
CA GLU A 225 -9.82 24.96 1.24
C GLU A 225 -9.47 25.10 -0.25
N TRP A 226 -8.20 24.85 -0.62
CA TRP A 226 -7.75 24.86 -2.01
C TRP A 226 -8.41 23.75 -2.85
N LEU A 227 -8.56 22.53 -2.31
CA LEU A 227 -9.26 21.45 -2.99
C LEU A 227 -10.75 21.75 -3.21
N ASN A 228 -11.42 22.35 -2.22
CA ASN A 228 -12.82 22.78 -2.38
C ASN A 228 -12.96 23.89 -3.43
N GLN A 229 -11.95 24.76 -3.60
CA GLN A 229 -11.93 25.73 -4.69
C GLN A 229 -11.78 25.03 -6.05
N LYS A 230 -10.89 24.03 -6.15
CA LYS A 230 -10.77 23.19 -7.35
C LYS A 230 -12.05 22.42 -7.69
N VAL A 231 -12.84 22.02 -6.69
CA VAL A 231 -14.16 21.41 -6.92
C VAL A 231 -15.09 22.35 -7.64
N LYS A 232 -15.22 23.59 -7.16
CA LYS A 232 -16.06 24.61 -7.81
C LYS A 232 -15.60 24.90 -9.24
N GLU A 233 -14.30 24.96 -9.47
CA GLU A 233 -13.72 25.15 -10.80
C GLU A 233 -14.05 23.97 -11.72
N THR A 234 -13.94 22.75 -11.21
CA THR A 234 -14.22 21.52 -11.95
C THR A 234 -15.70 21.41 -12.33
N GLU A 235 -16.61 21.68 -11.39
CA GLU A 235 -18.07 21.65 -11.60
C GLU A 235 -18.55 22.69 -12.62
N ALA A 236 -17.79 23.78 -12.81
CA ALA A 236 -18.09 24.81 -13.80
C ALA A 236 -17.66 24.44 -15.23
N ILE A 237 -16.88 23.36 -15.42
CA ILE A 237 -16.42 22.92 -16.74
C ILE A 237 -17.57 22.23 -17.48
N THR A 238 -17.90 22.73 -18.67
CA THR A 238 -18.99 22.18 -19.51
C THR A 238 -18.52 21.15 -20.53
N SER A 239 -17.23 21.15 -20.87
CA SER A 239 -16.62 20.19 -21.78
C SER A 239 -15.13 20.06 -21.53
N TYR A 240 -14.59 18.84 -21.63
CA TYR A 240 -13.16 18.57 -21.50
C TYR A 240 -12.49 18.39 -22.86
N ASN A 241 -11.31 18.98 -23.05
CA ASN A 241 -10.50 18.76 -24.25
C ASN A 241 -9.46 17.65 -23.99
N PRO A 242 -9.67 16.40 -24.47
CA PRO A 242 -8.77 15.28 -24.17
C PRO A 242 -7.37 15.44 -24.77
N LYS A 243 -7.14 16.43 -25.65
CA LYS A 243 -5.82 16.75 -26.19
C LYS A 243 -5.02 17.71 -25.31
N ASP A 244 -5.68 18.40 -24.37
CA ASP A 244 -5.02 19.31 -23.44
C ASP A 244 -4.48 18.53 -22.23
N LEU A 245 -3.28 17.98 -22.43
CA LEU A 245 -2.59 17.12 -21.45
C LEU A 245 -1.19 17.65 -21.12
N ALA A 246 -0.86 18.90 -21.47
CA ALA A 246 0.43 19.47 -21.16
C ALA A 246 0.62 19.58 -19.64
N PHE A 247 1.79 19.17 -19.14
CA PHE A 247 2.11 19.34 -17.72
C PHE A 247 2.44 20.81 -17.43
N PRO A 248 1.74 21.47 -16.49
CA PRO A 248 2.15 22.77 -15.99
C PRO A 248 3.55 22.71 -15.40
N ALA A 249 4.29 23.83 -15.37
CA ALA A 249 5.56 23.89 -14.66
C ALA A 249 5.37 23.56 -13.17
N SER A 250 6.32 22.83 -12.59
CA SER A 250 6.33 22.56 -11.14
C SER A 250 6.60 23.86 -10.38
N ASP A 251 5.90 24.03 -9.27
CA ASP A 251 6.18 25.17 -8.39
C ASP A 251 7.57 25.03 -7.76
N THR A 252 8.27 26.15 -7.59
CA THR A 252 9.58 26.16 -6.93
C THR A 252 9.47 25.95 -5.42
N GLU A 253 8.31 26.26 -4.83
CA GLU A 253 8.02 25.99 -3.43
C GLU A 253 7.35 24.63 -3.26
N THR A 254 7.64 23.97 -2.14
CA THR A 254 7.04 22.69 -1.77
C THR A 254 6.01 22.85 -0.66
N LYS A 255 5.06 21.92 -0.60
CA LYS A 255 4.20 21.69 0.57
C LYS A 255 4.46 20.30 1.15
N THR A 256 4.13 20.11 2.42
CA THR A 256 4.12 18.80 3.07
C THR A 256 2.73 18.52 3.60
N LEU A 257 2.15 17.39 3.20
CA LEU A 257 0.82 16.95 3.63
C LEU A 257 0.96 15.66 4.44
N ARG A 258 0.31 15.60 5.59
CA ARG A 258 0.35 14.46 6.51
C ARG A 258 -0.97 13.71 6.48
N PHE A 259 -0.91 12.40 6.39
CA PHE A 259 -2.08 11.51 6.37
C PHE A 259 -1.96 10.47 7.47
N LYS A 260 -3.09 10.15 8.11
CA LYS A 260 -3.19 9.08 9.09
C LYS A 260 -4.32 8.12 8.76
N GLN A 261 -4.05 6.84 8.93
CA GLN A 261 -5.07 5.80 8.87
C GLN A 261 -4.72 4.65 9.79
N SER A 262 -5.71 4.08 10.45
CA SER A 262 -5.56 2.86 11.24
C SER A 262 -6.36 1.71 10.62
N LYS A 263 -5.92 0.49 10.89
CA LYS A 263 -6.54 -0.76 10.42
C LYS A 263 -6.63 -0.81 8.89
N VAL A 264 -5.52 -0.50 8.23
CA VAL A 264 -5.32 -0.71 6.79
C VAL A 264 -4.08 -1.54 6.54
N HIS A 265 -4.05 -2.25 5.42
CA HIS A 265 -2.94 -3.13 5.04
C HIS A 265 -1.92 -2.47 4.10
N ASP A 266 -2.21 -1.25 3.62
CA ASP A 266 -1.40 -0.60 2.59
C ASP A 266 -1.56 0.92 2.62
N PHE A 267 -0.58 1.62 2.05
CA PHE A 267 -0.60 3.06 1.86
C PHE A 267 -0.19 3.42 0.42
N ALA A 268 -1.15 3.92 -0.34
CA ALA A 268 -0.96 4.42 -1.69
C ALA A 268 -1.25 5.91 -1.76
N TRP A 269 -0.61 6.58 -2.72
CA TRP A 269 -0.90 7.96 -3.07
C TRP A 269 -0.65 8.22 -4.55
N PHE A 270 -1.29 9.26 -5.07
CA PHE A 270 -1.16 9.67 -6.46
C PHE A 270 -1.24 11.18 -6.55
N CYS A 271 -0.52 11.76 -7.50
CA CYS A 271 -0.53 13.20 -7.69
C CYS A 271 -0.34 13.61 -9.14
N ASP A 272 -0.97 14.72 -9.49
CA ASP A 272 -0.84 15.39 -10.78
C ASP A 272 -1.20 16.87 -10.61
N LYS A 273 -0.49 17.76 -11.29
CA LYS A 273 -0.80 19.20 -11.31
C LYS A 273 -2.07 19.51 -12.10
N ARG A 274 -2.47 18.60 -12.99
CA ARG A 274 -3.61 18.75 -13.91
C ARG A 274 -4.91 18.19 -13.36
N PHE A 275 -4.92 17.60 -12.16
CA PHE A 275 -6.14 17.01 -11.64
C PHE A 275 -7.24 18.08 -11.46
N HIS A 276 -8.36 17.78 -12.11
CA HIS A 276 -9.69 18.20 -11.72
C HIS A 276 -10.10 17.42 -10.47
N VAL A 277 -10.90 18.04 -9.62
CA VAL A 277 -11.30 17.45 -8.34
C VAL A 277 -12.81 17.53 -8.24
N LEU A 278 -13.45 16.42 -7.90
CA LEU A 278 -14.85 16.38 -7.48
C LEU A 278 -14.93 15.87 -6.05
N LYS A 279 -15.99 16.30 -5.35
CA LYS A 279 -16.25 15.91 -3.96
C LYS A 279 -17.72 15.59 -3.77
N GLY A 280 -17.98 14.52 -3.04
CA GLY A 280 -19.31 14.14 -2.59
C GLY A 280 -19.30 13.67 -1.14
N GLU A 281 -20.49 13.30 -0.68
CA GLU A 281 -20.69 12.66 0.61
C GLU A 281 -21.74 11.55 0.46
N LEU A 282 -21.56 10.48 1.21
CA LEU A 282 -22.49 9.37 1.35
C LEU A 282 -22.70 9.08 2.84
N GLU A 283 -23.93 8.73 3.22
CA GLU A 283 -24.18 8.05 4.49
C GLU A 283 -24.28 6.53 4.27
N THR A 284 -23.47 5.77 4.99
CA THR A 284 -23.54 4.31 4.97
C THR A 284 -24.90 3.80 5.46
N PRO A 285 -25.37 2.66 4.93
CA PRO A 285 -26.73 2.22 5.13
C PRO A 285 -27.09 1.85 6.58
N HIS A 286 -26.18 1.22 7.34
CA HIS A 286 -26.50 0.66 8.64
C HIS A 286 -26.27 1.66 9.79
N THR A 287 -25.10 2.28 9.86
CA THR A 287 -24.68 3.16 10.96
C THR A 287 -24.87 4.64 10.67
N LYS A 288 -25.21 5.00 9.42
CA LYS A 288 -25.25 6.41 8.95
C LYS A 288 -23.90 7.12 9.09
N HIS A 289 -22.82 6.35 9.11
CA HIS A 289 -21.47 6.90 9.04
C HIS A 289 -21.29 7.67 7.73
N LYS A 290 -20.86 8.93 7.82
CA LYS A 290 -20.60 9.81 6.68
C LYS A 290 -19.23 9.52 6.10
N VAL A 291 -19.21 9.28 4.79
CA VAL A 291 -18.00 9.04 4.01
C VAL A 291 -17.87 10.16 2.99
N THR A 292 -16.76 10.89 3.02
CA THR A 292 -16.44 11.85 1.97
C THR A 292 -15.88 11.11 0.76
N THR A 293 -16.45 11.36 -0.41
CA THR A 293 -15.93 10.83 -1.68
C THR A 293 -15.17 11.89 -2.43
N TRP A 294 -13.99 11.53 -2.92
CA TRP A 294 -13.14 12.38 -3.74
C TRP A 294 -12.85 11.69 -5.05
N THR A 295 -12.92 12.43 -6.16
CA THR A 295 -12.44 11.95 -7.45
C THR A 295 -11.42 12.94 -7.99
N MET A 296 -10.30 12.43 -8.48
CA MET A 296 -9.30 13.22 -9.17
C MET A 296 -9.06 12.67 -10.58
N PHE A 297 -9.17 13.51 -11.59
CA PHE A 297 -9.04 13.08 -12.99
C PHE A 297 -8.45 14.18 -13.87
N THR A 298 -7.99 13.81 -15.06
CA THR A 298 -7.45 14.76 -16.05
C THR A 298 -8.41 14.92 -17.22
N ASN A 299 -8.10 15.86 -18.12
CA ASN A 299 -8.86 16.05 -19.35
C ASN A 299 -8.95 14.79 -20.24
N ALA A 300 -8.03 13.82 -20.10
CA ALA A 300 -7.94 12.65 -20.99
C ALA A 300 -9.28 11.90 -21.10
N GLU A 301 -9.98 11.74 -19.98
CA GLU A 301 -11.26 11.04 -19.90
C GLU A 301 -12.31 11.86 -19.12
N GLY A 302 -12.19 13.19 -19.11
CA GLY A 302 -13.00 14.06 -18.25
C GLY A 302 -14.51 13.91 -18.43
N GLU A 303 -14.97 13.61 -19.65
CA GLU A 303 -16.40 13.38 -19.93
C GLU A 303 -16.96 12.13 -19.24
N LEU A 304 -16.13 11.10 -19.01
CA LEU A 304 -16.51 9.90 -18.28
C LEU A 304 -16.48 10.16 -16.76
N TRP A 305 -15.45 10.87 -16.29
CA TRP A 305 -15.20 11.08 -14.88
C TRP A 305 -16.05 12.18 -14.24
N LYS A 306 -16.67 13.10 -15.00
CA LYS A 306 -17.51 14.17 -14.43
C LYS A 306 -18.70 13.68 -13.59
N ASN A 307 -19.13 12.44 -13.79
CA ASN A 307 -20.24 11.81 -13.03
C ASN A 307 -19.73 10.82 -11.96
N SER A 308 -18.41 10.75 -11.72
CA SER A 308 -17.77 9.72 -10.90
C SER A 308 -18.29 9.67 -9.46
N ILE A 309 -18.63 10.81 -8.87
CA ILE A 309 -19.10 10.89 -7.48
C ILE A 309 -20.37 10.06 -7.29
N GLN A 310 -21.29 10.07 -8.26
CA GLN A 310 -22.47 9.21 -8.21
C GLN A 310 -22.06 7.73 -8.21
N TYR A 311 -21.17 7.34 -9.13
CA TYR A 311 -20.72 5.94 -9.24
C TYR A 311 -20.00 5.46 -7.97
N MET A 312 -19.17 6.31 -7.38
CA MET A 312 -18.49 6.02 -6.11
C MET A 312 -19.48 5.87 -4.97
N ASN A 313 -20.43 6.80 -4.84
CA ASN A 313 -21.45 6.75 -3.79
C ASN A 313 -22.34 5.52 -3.92
N ASP A 314 -22.76 5.16 -5.14
CA ASP A 314 -23.54 3.96 -5.41
C ASP A 314 -22.74 2.70 -5.02
N ALA A 315 -21.49 2.59 -5.47
CA ALA A 315 -20.62 1.46 -5.13
C ALA A 315 -20.44 1.33 -3.61
N LEU A 316 -20.06 2.41 -2.92
CA LEU A 316 -19.87 2.41 -1.48
C LEU A 316 -21.16 2.04 -0.75
N TYR A 317 -22.30 2.57 -1.16
CA TYR A 317 -23.59 2.26 -0.53
C TYR A 317 -23.97 0.79 -0.69
N TYR A 318 -23.95 0.26 -1.92
CA TYR A 318 -24.38 -1.11 -2.18
C TYR A 318 -23.40 -2.15 -1.63
N TYR A 319 -22.08 -1.92 -1.72
CA TYR A 319 -21.12 -2.80 -1.04
C TYR A 319 -21.25 -2.73 0.48
N SER A 320 -21.58 -1.56 1.04
CA SER A 320 -21.86 -1.44 2.46
C SER A 320 -23.11 -2.21 2.87
N GLN A 321 -24.15 -2.26 2.03
CA GLN A 321 -25.34 -3.09 2.25
C GLN A 321 -24.99 -4.59 2.34
N TRP A 322 -24.08 -5.06 1.49
CA TRP A 322 -23.77 -6.49 1.37
C TRP A 322 -22.72 -6.99 2.35
N ASN A 323 -21.67 -6.18 2.58
CA ASN A 323 -20.46 -6.61 3.28
C ASN A 323 -20.27 -5.96 4.65
N GLY A 324 -21.15 -5.02 5.02
CA GLY A 324 -21.00 -4.17 6.20
C GLY A 324 -20.47 -2.79 5.83
N ASP A 325 -20.78 -1.80 6.68
CA ASP A 325 -20.49 -0.40 6.39
C ASP A 325 -19.01 -0.12 6.12
N TYR A 326 -18.77 0.73 5.11
CA TYR A 326 -17.43 1.24 4.82
C TYR A 326 -16.83 1.93 6.05
N PRO A 327 -15.67 1.46 6.55
CA PRO A 327 -15.21 1.81 7.89
C PRO A 327 -14.37 3.10 7.97
N TYR A 328 -14.07 3.75 6.83
CA TYR A 328 -13.16 4.89 6.77
C TYR A 328 -13.89 6.19 6.38
N ASN A 329 -13.35 7.34 6.79
CA ASN A 329 -13.98 8.65 6.58
C ASN A 329 -13.89 9.12 5.12
N ASN A 330 -12.92 8.60 4.37
CA ASN A 330 -12.63 9.02 3.00
C ASN A 330 -12.57 7.83 2.04
N CYS A 331 -13.07 8.03 0.83
CA CYS A 331 -12.83 7.17 -0.32
C CYS A 331 -12.40 8.06 -1.49
N THR A 332 -11.21 7.80 -2.02
CA THR A 332 -10.57 8.62 -3.06
C THR A 332 -10.33 7.77 -4.30
N ALA A 333 -10.76 8.24 -5.46
CA ALA A 333 -10.57 7.59 -6.76
C ALA A 333 -9.75 8.46 -7.72
#